data_AF-O66447-F1
#
_entry.id   AF-O66447-F1
#
_cell.length_a   1.000
_cell.length_b   1.000
_cell.length_c   1.000
_cell.angle_alpha   90.00
_cell.angle_beta   90.00
_cell.angle_gamma   90.00
#
_symmetry.space_group_name_H-M   'P 1'
#
loop_
_entity.id
_entity.type
_entity.pdbx_description
1 polymer ?
#
loop_
_entity_poly.entity_id
_entity_poly.type
_entity_poly.pdbx_seq_one_letter_code
_entity_poly.pdbx_strand_id
1 'polypeptide(L)'
;MYSKIIERELETLKTIFQEASRANTHYEFISVVGKAVSEFLGSEGYRIEWDGRGSAKGNEVVLEIRINTYAKVNLYFPLKKGRKLSKVEEEFLKFVKEVSERIAEKITSYTIYKTLLDSYPFVAYLVEAEPPYPQKILYVTPSLEKWLGWKPEEISKDW
;
A
#
# COMPACT_ATOMS: atom_id res chain seq x y z
N MET A 1 31.73 7.02 -2.88
CA MET A 1 31.10 6.05 -1.96
C MET A 1 29.60 6.32 -1.77
N TYR A 2 29.19 7.59 -1.60
CA TYR A 2 27.77 7.97 -1.49
C TYR A 2 26.89 7.64 -2.70
N SER A 3 27.38 7.70 -3.95
CA SER A 3 26.49 7.43 -5.10
C SER A 3 25.99 6.00 -5.16
N LYS A 4 26.80 5.01 -4.77
CA LYS A 4 26.38 3.60 -4.75
C LYS A 4 25.27 3.29 -3.74
N ILE A 5 25.20 4.04 -2.63
CA ILE A 5 24.12 3.87 -1.65
C ILE A 5 22.84 4.48 -2.20
N ILE A 6 22.91 5.71 -2.70
CA ILE A 6 21.79 6.43 -3.30
C ILE A 6 21.20 5.66 -4.51
N GLU A 7 22.05 5.10 -5.36
CA GLU A 7 21.63 4.25 -6.49
C GLU A 7 20.82 3.03 -6.01
N ARG A 8 21.25 2.39 -4.91
CA ARG A 8 20.53 1.25 -4.32
C ARG A 8 19.22 1.66 -3.68
N GLU A 9 19.17 2.80 -2.99
CA GLU A 9 17.94 3.36 -2.44
C GLU A 9 16.93 3.63 -3.55
N LEU A 10 17.36 4.31 -4.63
CA LEU A 10 16.52 4.60 -5.79
C LEU A 10 15.99 3.35 -6.47
N GLU A 11 16.85 2.34 -6.69
CA GLU A 11 16.42 1.09 -7.32
C GLU A 11 15.42 0.33 -6.42
N THR A 12 15.65 0.32 -5.10
CA THR A 12 14.74 -0.29 -4.14
C THR A 12 13.37 0.37 -4.17
N LEU A 13 13.33 1.70 -4.17
CA LEU A 13 12.08 2.45 -4.26
C LEU A 13 11.38 2.21 -5.59
N LYS A 14 12.13 2.21 -6.69
CA LYS A 14 11.59 1.93 -8.02
C LYS A 14 10.94 0.55 -8.08
N THR A 15 11.60 -0.48 -7.57
CA THR A 15 11.04 -1.84 -7.47
C THR A 15 9.76 -1.83 -6.64
N ILE A 16 9.77 -1.21 -5.46
CA ILE A 16 8.58 -1.10 -4.61
C ILE A 16 7.44 -0.41 -5.37
N PHE A 17 7.65 0.76 -5.96
CA PHE A 17 6.57 1.48 -6.64
C PHE A 17 6.08 0.78 -7.92
N GLN A 18 6.97 0.22 -8.73
CA GLN A 18 6.61 -0.43 -9.98
C GLN A 18 5.88 -1.76 -9.74
N GLU A 19 6.39 -2.60 -8.83
CA GLU A 19 5.79 -3.90 -8.57
C GLU A 19 4.58 -3.80 -7.63
N ALA A 20 4.56 -2.86 -6.66
CA ALA A 20 3.39 -2.63 -5.81
C ALA A 20 2.17 -2.16 -6.59
N SER A 21 2.35 -1.45 -7.70
CA SER A 21 1.25 -1.03 -8.57
C SER A 21 0.47 -2.22 -9.16
N ARG A 22 1.07 -3.42 -9.18
CA ARG A 22 0.48 -4.66 -9.69
C ARG A 22 -0.06 -5.56 -8.59
N ALA A 23 0.21 -5.24 -7.32
CA ALA A 23 -0.26 -6.03 -6.20
C ALA A 23 -1.77 -5.84 -6.01
N ASN A 24 -2.51 -6.94 -6.00
CA ASN A 24 -3.95 -6.97 -5.75
C ASN A 24 -4.28 -7.29 -4.29
N THR A 25 -3.29 -7.75 -3.52
CA THR A 25 -3.43 -8.10 -2.11
C THR A 25 -2.32 -7.48 -1.27
N HIS A 26 -2.58 -7.31 0.03
CA HIS A 26 -1.54 -6.89 0.97
C HIS A 26 -0.38 -7.89 1.04
N TYR A 27 -0.64 -9.19 0.86
CA TYR A 27 0.41 -10.21 0.88
C TYR A 27 1.39 -10.04 -0.29
N GLU A 28 0.89 -9.83 -1.51
CA GLU A 28 1.72 -9.56 -2.68
C GLU A 28 2.54 -8.29 -2.48
N PHE A 29 1.90 -7.22 -2.02
CA PHE A 29 2.56 -5.94 -1.77
C PHE A 29 3.70 -6.08 -0.73
N ILE A 30 3.43 -6.73 0.41
CA ILE A 30 4.41 -6.91 1.47
C ILE A 30 5.54 -7.86 1.04
N SER A 31 5.26 -8.82 0.17
CA SER A 31 6.29 -9.68 -0.43
C SER A 31 7.25 -8.89 -1.32
N VAL A 32 6.73 -7.95 -2.13
CA VAL A 32 7.56 -7.03 -2.93
C VAL A 32 8.46 -6.18 -2.02
N VAL A 33 7.89 -5.58 -0.97
CA VAL A 33 8.66 -4.78 0.00
C VAL A 33 9.75 -5.62 0.67
N GLY A 34 9.39 -6.83 1.13
CA GLY A 34 10.35 -7.75 1.74
C GLY A 34 11.50 -8.12 0.81
N LYS A 35 11.21 -8.45 -0.45
CA LYS A 35 12.24 -8.76 -1.43
C LYS A 35 13.16 -7.56 -1.70
N ALA A 36 12.59 -6.40 -2.00
CA ALA A 36 13.35 -5.20 -2.34
C ALA A 36 14.24 -4.74 -1.17
N VAL A 37 13.71 -4.75 0.07
CA VAL A 37 14.48 -4.41 1.27
C VAL A 37 15.54 -5.46 1.57
N SER A 38 15.27 -6.75 1.34
CA SER A 38 16.27 -7.81 1.51
C SER A 38 17.47 -7.60 0.59
N GLU A 39 17.23 -7.24 -0.67
CA GLU A 39 18.28 -6.92 -1.65
C GLU A 39 19.05 -5.66 -1.28
N PHE A 40 18.36 -4.62 -0.80
CA PHE A 40 18.97 -3.39 -0.28
C PHE A 40 19.87 -3.66 0.93
N LEU A 41 19.41 -4.45 1.88
CA LEU A 41 20.19 -4.80 3.07
C LEU A 41 21.27 -5.83 2.75
N GLY A 42 21.20 -6.54 1.62
CA GLY A 42 22.06 -7.69 1.34
C GLY A 42 21.87 -8.81 2.37
N SER A 43 20.63 -8.99 2.86
CA SER A 43 20.27 -10.13 3.73
C SER A 43 20.13 -11.41 2.91
N GLU A 44 20.26 -12.55 3.59
CA GLU A 44 20.13 -13.89 2.96
C GLU A 44 18.69 -14.23 2.54
N GLY A 45 17.74 -13.37 2.93
CA GLY A 45 16.33 -13.45 2.59
C GLY A 45 15.51 -12.56 3.52
N TYR A 46 14.23 -12.85 3.60
CA TYR A 46 13.31 -12.24 4.56
C TYR A 46 12.24 -13.24 4.97
N ARG A 47 11.61 -12.99 6.13
CA ARG A 47 10.39 -13.70 6.55
C ARG A 47 9.30 -12.71 6.93
N ILE A 48 8.06 -13.12 6.70
CA ILE A 48 6.86 -12.32 6.94
C ILE A 48 6.11 -12.93 8.11
N GLU A 49 5.78 -12.13 9.13
CA GLU A 49 4.87 -12.53 10.21
C GLU A 49 3.71 -11.55 10.32
N TRP A 50 2.49 -12.08 10.22
CA TRP A 50 1.26 -11.30 10.38
C TRP A 50 0.86 -11.20 11.85
N ASP A 51 0.17 -10.12 12.19
CA ASP A 51 -0.29 -9.78 13.55
C ASP A 51 0.82 -9.60 14.59
N GLY A 52 2.08 -9.50 14.15
CA GLY A 52 3.23 -9.29 15.02
C GLY A 52 3.49 -10.39 16.05
N ARG A 53 3.06 -11.63 15.77
CA ARG A 53 3.26 -12.78 16.67
C ARG A 53 4.70 -13.32 16.68
N GLY A 54 5.56 -12.82 15.80
CA GLY A 54 6.97 -13.21 15.73
C GLY A 54 7.87 -12.38 16.64
N SER A 55 8.91 -13.01 17.19
CA SER A 55 10.06 -12.34 17.80
C SER A 55 11.25 -12.34 16.85
N ALA A 56 12.13 -11.34 16.96
CA ALA A 56 13.39 -11.34 16.22
C ALA A 56 14.29 -12.49 16.70
N LYS A 57 14.95 -13.17 15.77
CA LYS A 57 15.86 -14.28 16.04
C LYS A 57 17.29 -13.87 15.70
N GLY A 58 18.17 -13.84 16.70
CA GLY A 58 19.58 -13.54 16.48
C GLY A 58 19.81 -12.10 15.98
N ASN A 59 20.50 -11.97 14.83
CA ASN A 59 20.87 -10.67 14.25
C ASN A 59 19.92 -10.27 13.11
N GLU A 60 18.63 -10.21 13.41
CA GLU A 60 17.60 -9.80 12.45
C GLU A 60 17.26 -8.32 12.62
N VAL A 61 17.12 -7.63 11.49
CA VAL A 61 16.45 -6.33 11.44
C VAL A 61 14.96 -6.56 11.26
N VAL A 62 14.14 -5.78 11.97
CA VAL A 62 12.68 -5.89 11.88
C VAL A 62 12.11 -4.59 11.30
N LEU A 63 11.35 -4.73 10.22
CA LEU A 63 10.52 -3.67 9.66
C LEU A 63 9.06 -3.97 9.96
N GLU A 64 8.51 -3.29 10.96
CA GLU A 64 7.08 -3.35 11.28
C GLU A 64 6.32 -2.37 10.38
N ILE A 65 5.36 -2.87 9.61
CA ILE A 65 4.50 -2.10 8.71
C ILE A 65 3.05 -2.27 9.19
N ARG A 66 2.37 -1.16 9.49
CA ARG A 66 0.93 -1.17 9.73
C ARG A 66 0.17 -1.25 8.41
N ILE A 67 -0.73 -2.21 8.32
CA ILE A 67 -1.56 -2.43 7.13
C ILE A 67 -2.87 -1.64 7.25
N ASN A 68 -3.44 -1.64 8.45
CA ASN A 68 -4.60 -0.85 8.84
C ASN A 68 -4.64 -0.72 10.38
N THR A 69 -5.76 -0.24 10.92
CA THR A 69 -5.95 -0.06 12.37
C THR A 69 -5.84 -1.35 13.19
N TYR A 70 -6.09 -2.51 12.57
CA TYR A 70 -6.18 -3.81 13.24
C TYR A 70 -5.06 -4.77 12.88
N ALA A 71 -4.41 -4.57 11.74
CA ALA A 71 -3.43 -5.48 11.19
C ALA A 71 -2.07 -4.80 11.04
N LYS A 72 -1.04 -5.51 11.48
CA LYS A 72 0.36 -5.16 11.26
C LYS A 72 1.12 -6.37 10.76
N VAL A 73 2.21 -6.13 10.05
CA VAL A 73 3.11 -7.15 9.55
C VAL A 73 4.54 -6.82 9.95
N ASN A 74 5.27 -7.84 10.37
CA ASN A 74 6.69 -7.74 10.64
C ASN A 74 7.46 -8.45 9.54
N LEU A 75 8.34 -7.71 8.88
CA LEU A 75 9.35 -8.27 7.99
C LEU A 75 10.66 -8.39 8.75
N TYR A 76 11.24 -9.59 8.76
CA TYR A 76 12.52 -9.84 9.42
C TYR A 76 13.58 -10.13 8.38
N PHE A 77 14.73 -9.48 8.53
CA PHE A 77 15.85 -9.53 7.61
C PHE A 77 17.09 -10.04 8.36
N PRO A 78 17.47 -11.31 8.21
CA PRO A 78 18.67 -11.85 8.82
C PRO A 78 19.92 -11.17 8.23
N LEU A 79 20.72 -10.55 9.09
CA LEU A 79 21.99 -9.96 8.70
C LEU A 79 23.14 -10.92 8.99
N LYS A 80 24.19 -10.84 8.17
CA LYS A 80 25.46 -11.53 8.43
C LYS A 80 25.95 -11.23 9.84
N LYS A 81 26.52 -12.24 10.51
CA LYS A 81 26.96 -12.14 11.91
C LYS A 81 27.87 -10.92 12.12
N GLY A 82 27.55 -10.07 13.09
CA GLY A 82 28.32 -8.87 13.43
C GLY A 82 28.06 -7.66 12.54
N ARG A 83 27.28 -7.78 11.46
CA ARG A 83 26.82 -6.64 10.68
C ARG A 83 25.79 -5.85 11.48
N LYS A 84 25.97 -4.55 11.53
CA LYS A 84 25.00 -3.58 12.05
C LYS A 84 24.53 -2.69 10.91
N LEU A 85 23.33 -2.12 11.06
CA LEU A 85 22.86 -1.09 10.13
C LEU A 85 23.71 0.16 10.30
N SER A 86 24.00 0.81 9.18
CA SER A 86 24.46 2.18 9.16
C SER A 86 23.27 3.13 9.41
N LYS A 87 23.57 4.35 9.85
CA LYS A 87 22.56 5.39 10.07
C LYS A 87 21.73 5.67 8.80
N VAL A 88 22.35 5.63 7.63
CA VAL A 88 21.67 5.83 6.34
C VAL A 88 20.67 4.70 6.07
N GLU A 89 21.05 3.44 6.32
CA GLU A 89 20.13 2.32 6.15
C GLU A 89 18.97 2.38 7.16
N GLU A 90 19.20 2.82 8.39
CA GLU A 90 18.13 3.03 9.39
C GLU A 90 17.14 4.11 8.94
N GLU A 91 17.64 5.24 8.46
CA GLU A 91 16.82 6.34 7.92
C GLU A 91 16.04 5.90 6.68
N PHE A 92 16.67 5.14 5.78
CA PHE A 92 16.01 4.60 4.60
C PHE A 92 14.92 3.58 4.96
N LEU A 93 15.17 2.67 5.90
CA LEU A 93 14.16 1.71 6.36
C LEU A 93 12.96 2.42 6.99
N LYS A 94 13.19 3.50 7.73
CA LYS A 94 12.11 4.35 8.26
C LYS A 94 11.28 4.95 7.13
N PHE A 95 11.94 5.47 6.08
CA PHE A 95 11.24 5.98 4.90
C PHE A 95 10.42 4.89 4.19
N VAL A 96 11.02 3.72 3.95
CA VAL A 96 10.32 2.58 3.33
C VAL A 96 9.12 2.15 4.16
N LYS A 97 9.22 2.14 5.50
CA LYS A 97 8.08 1.89 6.39
C LYS A 97 6.95 2.87 6.11
N GLU A 98 7.22 4.18 6.21
CA GLU A 98 6.20 5.22 6.06
C GLU A 98 5.51 5.17 4.69
N VAL A 99 6.28 4.97 3.62
CA VAL A 99 5.73 4.80 2.27
C VAL A 99 4.88 3.53 2.19
N SER A 100 5.34 2.43 2.77
CA SER A 100 4.65 1.15 2.70
C SER A 100 3.32 1.17 3.45
N GLU A 101 3.28 1.82 4.62
CA GLU A 101 2.04 2.01 5.39
C GLU A 101 1.00 2.80 4.59
N ARG A 102 1.42 3.88 3.90
CA ARG A 102 0.52 4.68 3.05
C ARG A 102 -0.01 3.88 1.85
N ILE A 103 0.83 3.06 1.22
CA ILE A 103 0.38 2.21 0.10
C ILE A 103 -0.58 1.13 0.61
N ALA A 104 -0.28 0.50 1.76
CA ALA A 104 -1.14 -0.51 2.35
C ALA A 104 -2.53 0.04 2.73
N GLU A 105 -2.59 1.27 3.23
CA GLU A 105 -3.84 1.98 3.48
C GLU A 105 -4.63 2.20 2.19
N LYS A 106 -3.97 2.62 1.10
CA LYS A 106 -4.60 2.77 -0.22
C LYS A 106 -5.16 1.46 -0.75
N ILE A 107 -4.44 0.35 -0.61
CA ILE A 107 -4.92 -0.99 -1.00
C ILE A 107 -6.16 -1.37 -0.19
N THR A 108 -6.17 -1.10 1.12
CA THR A 108 -7.33 -1.34 1.99
C THR A 108 -8.54 -0.54 1.52
N SER A 109 -8.37 0.76 1.29
CA SER A 109 -9.44 1.66 0.83
C SER A 109 -10.01 1.23 -0.53
N TYR A 110 -9.14 0.87 -1.48
CA TYR A 110 -9.57 0.36 -2.78
C TYR A 110 -10.34 -0.97 -2.65
N THR A 111 -9.89 -1.86 -1.77
CA THR A 111 -10.57 -3.15 -1.54
C THR A 111 -11.95 -2.96 -0.92
N ILE A 112 -12.09 -2.08 0.07
CA ILE A 112 -13.39 -1.73 0.68
C ILE A 112 -14.30 -1.10 -0.38
N TYR A 113 -13.80 -0.11 -1.13
CA TYR A 113 -14.55 0.53 -2.21
C TYR A 113 -15.05 -0.49 -3.25
N LYS A 114 -14.16 -1.34 -3.75
CA LYS A 114 -14.50 -2.39 -4.71
C LYS A 114 -15.52 -3.37 -4.14
N THR A 115 -15.35 -3.81 -2.89
CA THR A 115 -16.30 -4.72 -2.23
C THR A 115 -17.68 -4.07 -2.07
N LEU A 116 -17.74 -2.78 -1.72
CA LEU A 116 -19.00 -2.04 -1.61
C LEU A 116 -19.69 -1.92 -2.97
N LEU A 117 -18.95 -1.65 -4.04
CA LEU A 117 -19.49 -1.65 -5.40
C LEU A 117 -19.94 -3.05 -5.86
N ASP A 118 -19.18 -4.10 -5.53
CA ASP A 118 -19.48 -5.47 -5.95
C ASP A 118 -20.65 -6.08 -5.16
N SER A 119 -20.84 -5.67 -3.90
CA SER A 119 -21.86 -6.23 -2.99
C SER A 119 -23.22 -5.56 -3.07
N TYR A 120 -23.32 -4.40 -3.71
CA TYR A 120 -24.58 -3.69 -3.89
C TYR A 120 -24.80 -3.30 -5.35
N PRO A 121 -26.03 -3.47 -5.90
CA PRO A 121 -26.36 -2.95 -7.22
C PRO A 121 -26.50 -1.42 -7.13
N PHE A 122 -25.39 -0.69 -7.21
CA PHE A 122 -25.36 0.77 -7.23
C PHE A 122 -24.67 1.26 -8.52
N VAL A 123 -25.18 2.32 -9.17
CA VAL A 123 -24.43 3.10 -10.17
C VAL A 123 -23.72 4.23 -9.41
N ALA A 124 -22.48 4.54 -9.76
CA ALA A 124 -21.74 5.64 -9.18
C ALA A 124 -21.29 6.57 -10.30
N TYR A 125 -21.75 7.81 -10.29
CA TYR A 125 -21.25 8.87 -11.15
C TYR A 125 -20.11 9.59 -10.44
N LEU A 126 -18.95 9.69 -11.09
CA LEU A 126 -17.94 10.68 -10.75
C LEU A 126 -18.28 11.94 -11.57
N VAL A 127 -18.55 13.06 -10.90
CA VAL A 127 -18.71 14.36 -11.56
C VAL A 127 -17.35 15.07 -11.54
N GLU A 128 -16.94 15.56 -12.70
CA GLU A 128 -15.62 16.05 -13.14
C GLU A 128 -14.61 16.50 -12.07
N ALA A 129 -13.37 16.05 -12.29
CA ALA A 129 -12.17 16.45 -11.58
C ALA A 129 -11.34 17.37 -12.48
N GLU A 130 -11.45 18.68 -12.28
CA GLU A 130 -10.39 19.61 -12.67
C GLU A 130 -9.71 20.20 -11.42
N PRO A 131 -8.37 20.22 -11.36
CA PRO A 131 -7.65 20.94 -10.31
C PRO A 131 -8.10 22.42 -10.28
N PRO A 132 -8.28 23.07 -9.11
CA PRO A 132 -7.75 22.70 -7.79
C PRO A 132 -8.78 22.23 -6.74
N TYR A 133 -10.03 21.88 -7.11
CA TYR A 133 -11.11 21.65 -6.14
C TYR A 133 -11.55 20.17 -6.00
N PRO A 134 -12.06 19.76 -4.82
CA PRO A 134 -12.25 18.36 -4.46
C PRO A 134 -13.43 17.68 -5.18
N GLN A 135 -13.22 16.38 -5.45
CA GLN A 135 -14.09 15.44 -6.15
C GLN A 135 -15.47 15.32 -5.48
N LYS A 136 -16.55 15.47 -6.27
CA LYS A 136 -17.90 15.06 -5.87
C LYS A 136 -18.24 13.73 -6.53
N ILE A 137 -18.44 12.70 -5.71
CA ILE A 137 -18.95 11.40 -6.15
C ILE A 137 -20.45 11.40 -5.95
N LEU A 138 -21.21 11.24 -7.03
CA LEU A 138 -22.67 11.13 -7.00
C LEU A 138 -23.08 9.67 -7.22
N TYR A 139 -23.46 8.98 -6.16
CA TYR A 139 -23.98 7.61 -6.25
C TYR A 139 -25.48 7.61 -6.58
N VAL A 140 -25.91 6.81 -7.56
CA VAL A 140 -27.34 6.57 -7.87
C VAL A 140 -27.57 5.10 -8.16
N THR A 141 -28.48 4.44 -7.48
CA THR A 141 -28.68 2.99 -7.61
C THR A 141 -29.78 2.67 -8.65
N PRO A 142 -29.79 1.53 -9.37
CA PRO A 142 -30.90 1.18 -10.27
C PRO A 142 -32.22 0.96 -9.53
N SER A 143 -32.15 0.57 -8.26
CA SER A 143 -33.32 0.53 -7.36
C SER A 143 -33.93 1.92 -7.14
N LEU A 144 -33.14 2.99 -7.28
CA LEU A 144 -33.58 4.38 -7.18
C LEU A 144 -34.43 4.81 -8.38
N GLU A 145 -34.08 4.38 -9.61
CA GLU A 145 -34.89 4.63 -10.82
C GLU A 145 -36.26 3.92 -10.72
N LYS A 146 -36.28 2.71 -10.16
CA LYS A 146 -37.53 1.97 -9.87
C LYS A 146 -38.37 2.55 -8.72
N TRP A 147 -37.77 3.28 -7.79
CA TRP A 147 -38.46 3.84 -6.61
C TRP A 147 -38.87 5.31 -6.78
N LEU A 148 -38.05 6.11 -7.45
CA LEU A 148 -38.26 7.54 -7.64
C LEU A 148 -38.72 7.90 -9.05
N GLY A 149 -38.57 6.98 -10.01
CA GLY A 149 -38.96 7.19 -11.42
C GLY A 149 -38.02 8.11 -12.20
N TRP A 150 -36.98 8.64 -11.55
CA TRP A 150 -36.03 9.55 -12.18
C TRP A 150 -34.94 8.79 -12.91
N LYS A 151 -34.74 9.19 -14.16
CA LYS A 151 -33.66 8.66 -14.97
C LYS A 151 -32.36 9.39 -14.66
N PRO A 152 -31.20 8.72 -14.67
CA PRO A 152 -29.93 9.39 -14.40
C PRO A 152 -29.65 10.61 -15.31
N GLU A 153 -30.23 10.64 -16.52
CA GLU A 153 -30.13 11.77 -17.46
C GLU A 153 -30.86 13.05 -17.02
N GLU A 154 -31.79 12.93 -16.07
CA GLU A 154 -32.55 14.06 -15.53
C GLU A 154 -31.76 14.78 -14.43
N ILE A 155 -30.84 14.07 -13.77
CA ILE A 155 -29.96 14.62 -12.73
C ILE A 155 -28.87 15.51 -13.35
N SER A 156 -28.55 15.36 -14.64
CA SER A 156 -27.57 16.19 -15.34
C SER A 156 -28.16 17.44 -15.99
N LYS A 157 -29.48 17.69 -15.88
CA LYS A 157 -30.16 18.76 -16.64
C LYS A 157 -30.58 19.99 -15.82
N ASP A 158 -30.54 19.90 -14.50
CA ASP A 158 -30.89 21.02 -13.59
C ASP A 158 -29.66 21.80 -13.07
N TRP A 159 -28.53 21.75 -13.78
CA TRP A 159 -27.35 22.58 -13.52
C TRP A 159 -26.64 22.99 -14.81
#